data_AF-A0A7C7KWB7-F1
#
_entry.id   AF-A0A7C7KWB7-F1
#
_cell.length_a   1.000
_cell.length_b   1.000
_cell.length_c   1.000
_cell.angle_alpha   90.00
_cell.angle_beta   90.00
_cell.angle_gamma   90.00
#
_symmetry.space_group_name_H-M   'P 1'
#
loop_
_entity.id
_entity.type
_entity.pdbx_description
1 polymer ?
#
loop_
_entity_poly.entity_id
_entity_poly.type
_entity_poly.pdbx_seq_one_letter_code
_entity_poly.pdbx_strand_id
1 'polypeptide(L)'
;MVGSHRVLHDNAWISIGGALASVIPSPAELPPLTRNFYDREVTQVAIELLGKLLLRSLPEGIAGGIIVEVEAYLARNDPANHAYRGCTIRNRSMFGPPGHAYVYRIHQQHCLNVVTEPPSTPSAV
;
A
#
# COMPACT_ATOMS: atom_id res chain seq x y z
N MET A 1 -9.88 46.81 -13.28
CA MET A 1 -10.44 45.48 -13.62
C MET A 1 -9.30 44.61 -14.17
N VAL A 2 -8.53 43.98 -13.28
CA VAL A 2 -7.64 42.85 -13.58
C VAL A 2 -7.72 41.98 -12.33
N GLY A 3 -8.40 40.84 -12.43
CA GLY A 3 -8.72 39.96 -11.32
C GLY A 3 -7.51 39.15 -10.86
N SER A 4 -7.38 38.99 -9.55
CA SER A 4 -6.41 38.08 -8.94
C SER A 4 -6.82 36.63 -9.22
N HIS A 5 -5.92 35.85 -9.81
CA HIS A 5 -6.07 34.40 -9.85
C HIS A 5 -5.73 33.82 -8.48
N ARG A 6 -6.77 33.52 -7.72
CA ARG A 6 -6.71 32.74 -6.49
C ARG A 6 -6.52 31.27 -6.89
N VAL A 7 -5.36 30.70 -6.61
CA VAL A 7 -5.13 29.25 -6.73
C VAL A 7 -5.96 28.56 -5.64
N LEU A 8 -7.01 27.83 -6.04
CA LEU A 8 -7.82 27.02 -5.14
C LEU A 8 -7.05 25.74 -4.82
N HIS A 9 -6.64 25.62 -3.56
CA HIS A 9 -6.16 24.38 -2.96
C HIS A 9 -7.37 23.52 -2.61
N ASP A 10 -7.93 22.82 -3.59
CA ASP A 10 -8.99 21.85 -3.34
C ASP A 10 -8.37 20.50 -2.96
N ASN A 11 -8.09 20.33 -1.66
CA ASN A 11 -7.89 19.03 -1.03
C ASN A 11 -9.22 18.27 -1.02
N ALA A 12 -9.66 17.79 -2.19
CA ALA A 12 -10.84 16.95 -2.33
C ALA A 12 -10.51 15.51 -1.92
N TRP A 13 -10.38 15.27 -0.62
CA TRP A 13 -10.76 13.97 -0.10
C TRP A 13 -12.25 13.85 -0.34
N ILE A 14 -12.68 12.84 -1.09
CA ILE A 14 -14.10 12.53 -1.24
C ILE A 14 -14.60 12.20 0.17
N SER A 15 -15.28 13.16 0.80
CA SER A 15 -16.10 12.89 1.97
C SER A 15 -17.27 12.07 1.45
N ILE A 16 -17.24 10.77 1.75
CA ILE A 16 -18.24 9.81 1.24
C ILE A 16 -19.53 10.02 2.02
N GLY A 17 -20.31 11.00 1.61
CA GLY A 17 -21.67 11.21 2.09
C GLY A 17 -22.64 10.18 1.49
N GLY A 18 -23.26 9.40 2.37
CA GLY A 18 -24.68 9.01 2.29
C GLY A 18 -25.18 8.03 1.22
N ALA A 19 -24.46 7.71 0.14
CA ALA A 19 -25.00 6.80 -0.89
C ALA A 19 -23.99 5.81 -1.50
N LEU A 20 -22.67 6.03 -1.36
CA LEU A 20 -21.63 5.10 -1.85
C LEU A 20 -21.04 4.19 -0.77
N ALA A 21 -21.44 4.34 0.49
CA ALA A 21 -21.16 3.36 1.55
C ALA A 21 -21.70 1.96 1.20
N SER A 22 -22.58 1.86 0.19
CA SER A 22 -23.16 0.63 -0.34
C SER A 22 -22.26 -0.14 -1.34
N VAL A 23 -21.12 0.42 -1.78
CA VAL A 23 -20.26 -0.20 -2.81
C VAL A 23 -19.02 -0.88 -2.24
N ILE A 24 -18.55 -0.48 -1.05
CA ILE A 24 -17.45 -1.17 -0.37
C ILE A 24 -18.06 -2.23 0.54
N PRO A 25 -17.85 -3.53 0.27
CA PRO A 25 -18.38 -4.62 1.10
C PRO A 25 -17.89 -4.47 2.54
N SER A 26 -18.68 -4.94 3.51
CA SER A 26 -18.23 -4.87 4.89
C SER A 26 -16.98 -5.75 5.07
N PRO A 27 -16.05 -5.43 6.01
CA PRO A 27 -14.86 -6.25 6.24
C PRO A 27 -15.21 -7.67 6.69
N ALA A 28 -16.43 -7.91 7.17
CA ALA A 28 -16.93 -9.24 7.50
C ALA A 28 -17.22 -10.09 6.25
N GLU A 29 -17.45 -9.47 5.10
CA GLU A 29 -17.74 -10.15 3.82
C GLU A 29 -16.48 -10.41 3.00
N LEU A 30 -15.36 -9.75 3.33
CA LEU A 30 -14.08 -9.87 2.64
C LEU A 30 -12.95 -10.15 3.64
N PRO A 31 -12.64 -11.44 3.90
CA PRO A 31 -11.57 -11.78 4.81
C PRO A 31 -10.24 -11.18 4.32
N PRO A 32 -9.42 -10.61 5.22
CA PRO A 32 -8.09 -10.12 4.85
C PRO A 32 -7.26 -11.20 4.17
N LEU A 33 -6.45 -10.79 3.19
CA LEU A 33 -5.48 -11.69 2.57
C LEU A 33 -4.55 -12.27 3.64
N THR A 34 -4.41 -13.59 3.64
CA THR A 34 -3.61 -14.29 4.64
C THR A 34 -2.11 -14.12 4.37
N ARG A 35 -1.27 -14.45 5.36
CA ARG A 35 0.20 -14.44 5.21
C ARG A 35 0.65 -15.28 4.00
N ASN A 36 0.00 -16.41 3.73
CA ASN A 36 0.31 -17.29 2.60
C ASN A 36 0.10 -16.62 1.24
N PHE A 37 -0.77 -15.61 1.14
CA PHE A 37 -0.90 -14.84 -0.10
C PHE A 37 0.38 -14.05 -0.40
N TYR A 38 1.05 -13.53 0.63
CA TYR A 38 2.26 -12.73 0.48
C TYR A 38 3.55 -13.57 0.51
N ASP A 39 3.52 -14.77 1.09
CA ASP A 39 4.64 -15.71 1.16
C ASP A 39 4.90 -16.42 -0.18
N ARG A 40 5.08 -15.62 -1.23
CA ARG A 40 5.26 -16.04 -2.62
C ARG A 40 6.17 -15.04 -3.33
N GLU A 41 6.58 -15.40 -4.54
CA GLU A 41 7.43 -14.57 -5.39
C GLU A 41 6.78 -13.19 -5.65
N VAL A 42 7.58 -12.12 -5.56
CA VAL A 42 7.10 -10.74 -5.52
C VAL A 42 6.35 -10.32 -6.79
N THR A 43 6.79 -10.75 -7.98
CA THR A 43 6.09 -10.41 -9.23
C THR A 43 4.72 -11.10 -9.32
N GLN A 44 4.61 -12.33 -8.84
CA GLN A 44 3.31 -13.01 -8.71
C GLN A 44 2.38 -12.26 -7.77
N VAL A 45 2.86 -11.88 -6.57
CA VAL A 45 2.06 -11.14 -5.60
C VAL A 45 1.63 -9.79 -6.17
N ALA A 46 2.52 -9.08 -6.86
CA ALA A 46 2.21 -7.79 -7.48
C ALA A 46 1.07 -7.91 -8.50
N ILE A 47 1.16 -8.85 -9.45
CA ILE A 47 0.11 -9.05 -10.44
C ILE A 47 -1.22 -9.41 -9.77
N GLU A 48 -1.21 -10.29 -8.77
CA GLU A 48 -2.42 -10.74 -8.09
C GLU A 48 -3.01 -9.73 -7.09
N LEU A 49 -2.26 -8.69 -6.70
CA LEU A 49 -2.77 -7.58 -5.89
C LEU A 49 -3.66 -6.63 -6.68
N LEU A 50 -3.46 -6.54 -8.00
CA LEU A 50 -4.32 -5.73 -8.85
C LEU A 50 -5.78 -6.21 -8.75
N GLY A 51 -6.69 -5.27 -8.52
CA GLY A 51 -8.11 -5.56 -8.30
C GLY A 51 -8.48 -5.93 -6.86
N LYS A 52 -7.51 -6.10 -5.94
CA LYS A 52 -7.80 -6.30 -4.50
C LYS A 52 -8.16 -4.97 -3.84
N LEU A 53 -8.82 -5.04 -2.68
CA LEU A 53 -9.14 -3.86 -1.89
C LEU A 53 -8.08 -3.60 -0.81
N LEU A 54 -7.65 -2.35 -0.71
CA LEU A 54 -6.93 -1.84 0.46
C LEU A 54 -7.92 -1.07 1.33
N LEU A 55 -8.24 -1.61 2.50
CA LEU A 55 -9.21 -1.05 3.43
C LEU A 55 -8.55 -0.67 4.76
N ARG A 56 -9.00 0.44 5.34
CA ARG A 56 -8.61 0.93 6.66
C ARG A 56 -9.86 1.21 7.48
N SER A 57 -9.99 0.54 8.62
CA SER A 57 -11.00 0.86 9.62
C SER A 57 -10.61 2.14 10.38
N LEU A 58 -11.55 3.07 10.47
CA LEU A 58 -11.46 4.35 11.17
C LEU A 58 -12.66 4.48 12.13
N PRO A 59 -12.59 5.36 13.16
CA PRO A 59 -13.73 5.63 14.04
C PRO A 59 -15.02 6.03 13.30
N GLU A 60 -14.88 6.75 12.19
CA GLU A 60 -15.96 7.26 11.34
C GLU A 60 -16.46 6.26 10.28
N GLY A 61 -15.82 5.10 10.13
CA GLY A 61 -16.17 4.09 9.14
C GLY A 61 -14.97 3.47 8.44
N ILE A 62 -15.15 2.95 7.24
CA ILE A 62 -14.08 2.32 6.45
C ILE A 62 -13.68 3.26 5.32
N ALA A 63 -12.37 3.48 5.19
CA ALA A 63 -11.77 4.16 4.06
C ALA A 63 -10.97 3.15 3.23
N GLY A 64 -10.95 3.30 1.91
CA GLY A 64 -10.20 2.39 1.07
C GLY A 64 -10.53 2.51 -0.41
N GLY A 65 -9.95 1.60 -1.20
CA GLY A 65 -10.15 1.55 -2.64
C GLY A 65 -9.57 0.30 -3.27
N ILE A 66 -9.78 0.16 -4.58
CA ILE A 66 -9.21 -0.90 -5.39
C ILE A 66 -7.76 -0.57 -5.72
N ILE A 67 -6.86 -1.54 -5.58
CA ILE A 67 -5.47 -1.45 -6.02
C ILE A 67 -5.46 -1.56 -7.55
N VAL A 68 -5.06 -0.48 -8.22
CA VAL A 68 -5.00 -0.39 -9.69
C VAL A 68 -3.59 -0.34 -10.25
N GLU A 69 -2.60 -0.12 -9.38
CA GLU A 69 -1.18 -0.01 -9.71
C GLU A 69 -0.36 -0.52 -8.54
N VAL A 70 0.76 -1.20 -8.85
CA VAL A 70 1.75 -1.70 -7.89
C VAL A 70 3.13 -1.75 -8.55
N GLU A 71 4.20 -1.76 -7.75
CA GLU A 71 5.58 -1.96 -8.22
C GLU A 71 6.23 -3.12 -7.45
N ALA A 72 6.91 -4.03 -8.13
CA ALA A 72 7.65 -5.11 -7.47
C ALA A 72 9.10 -4.69 -7.22
N TYR A 73 9.54 -4.79 -5.97
CA TYR A 73 10.93 -4.57 -5.53
C TYR A 73 11.58 -5.90 -5.18
N LEU A 74 12.65 -6.25 -5.88
CA LEU A 74 13.27 -7.59 -5.75
C LEU A 74 14.37 -7.60 -4.68
N ALA A 75 14.47 -8.68 -3.92
CA ALA A 75 15.52 -8.84 -2.90
C ALA A 75 16.95 -8.88 -3.50
N ARG A 76 17.09 -9.25 -4.77
CA ARG A 76 18.38 -9.39 -5.47
C ARG A 76 18.38 -8.60 -6.76
N ASN A 77 19.52 -7.99 -7.07
CA ASN A 77 19.77 -7.29 -8.34
C ASN A 77 18.82 -6.12 -8.65
N ASP A 78 18.22 -5.52 -7.63
CA ASP A 78 17.36 -4.36 -7.76
C ASP A 78 17.92 -3.16 -6.96
N PRO A 79 18.65 -2.25 -7.63
CA PRO A 79 19.18 -1.04 -6.99
C PRO A 79 18.12 -0.04 -6.51
N ALA A 80 16.86 -0.15 -6.96
CA ALA A 80 15.76 0.70 -6.53
C ALA A 80 15.17 0.24 -5.19
N ASN A 81 15.30 -1.05 -4.86
CA ASN A 81 14.85 -1.59 -3.59
C ASN A 81 15.62 -0.96 -2.41
N HIS A 82 14.89 -0.47 -1.41
CA HIS A 82 15.45 0.06 -0.17
C HIS A 82 16.30 -0.95 0.62
N ALA A 83 16.17 -2.24 0.34
CA ALA A 83 16.97 -3.32 0.91
C ALA A 83 18.26 -3.64 0.13
N TYR A 84 18.50 -3.04 -1.03
CA TYR A 84 19.66 -3.33 -1.90
C TYR A 84 21.01 -3.23 -1.17
N ARG A 85 21.14 -2.27 -0.24
CA ARG A 85 22.35 -2.07 0.59
C ARG A 85 22.32 -2.79 1.92
N GLY A 86 21.37 -3.71 2.11
CA GLY A 86 21.17 -4.47 3.34
C GLY A 86 20.21 -3.81 4.34
N CYS A 87 20.18 -4.40 5.52
CA CYS A 87 19.25 -4.04 6.59
C CYS A 87 19.71 -2.80 7.36
N THR A 88 18.76 -1.93 7.66
CA THR A 88 18.88 -0.70 8.44
C THR A 88 17.72 -0.62 9.42
N ILE A 89 17.82 0.26 10.43
CA ILE A 89 16.69 0.52 11.36
C ILE A 89 15.42 0.91 10.58
N ARG A 90 15.56 1.66 9.48
CA ARG A 90 14.46 2.18 8.68
C ARG A 90 13.73 1.08 7.89
N ASN A 91 14.45 0.17 7.25
CA ASN A 91 13.88 -0.86 6.37
C ASN A 91 13.75 -2.23 7.06
N ARG A 92 14.00 -2.34 8.37
CA ARG A 92 14.00 -3.60 9.11
C ARG A 92 12.74 -4.45 8.93
N SER A 93 11.58 -3.81 8.70
CA SER A 93 10.33 -4.52 8.47
C SER A 93 10.36 -5.34 7.18
N MET A 94 11.11 -4.90 6.15
CA MET A 94 11.30 -5.63 4.90
C MET A 94 11.99 -6.98 5.09
N PHE A 95 12.74 -7.17 6.17
CA PHE A 95 13.43 -8.42 6.47
C PHE A 95 12.61 -9.35 7.38
N GLY A 96 11.40 -8.93 7.75
CA GLY A 96 10.48 -9.68 8.60
C GLY A 96 9.59 -10.65 7.81
N PRO A 97 8.54 -11.19 8.45
CA PRO A 97 7.59 -12.10 7.81
C PRO A 97 6.79 -11.46 6.65
N PRO A 98 6.36 -12.25 5.66
CA PRO A 98 5.54 -11.78 4.55
C PRO A 98 4.20 -11.18 5.00
N GLY A 99 3.69 -10.22 4.25
CA GLY A 99 2.51 -9.42 4.55
C GLY A 99 2.75 -8.30 5.57
N HIS A 100 3.98 -8.11 6.06
CA HIS A 100 4.29 -6.99 6.94
C HIS A 100 4.27 -5.69 6.14
N ALA A 101 3.69 -4.62 6.69
CA ALA A 101 3.75 -3.32 6.07
C ALA A 101 5.14 -2.69 6.27
N TYR A 102 5.73 -2.18 5.20
CA TYR A 102 6.84 -1.25 5.23
C TYR A 102 6.37 0.12 4.75
N VAL A 103 6.16 1.02 5.71
CA VAL A 103 5.71 2.39 5.44
C VAL A 103 6.87 3.35 5.68
N TYR A 104 7.15 4.20 4.70
CA TYR A 104 8.15 5.25 4.83
C TYR A 104 7.66 6.56 4.23
N ARG A 105 8.28 7.65 4.64
CA ARG A 105 7.98 8.98 4.10
C ARG A 105 8.92 9.31 2.96
N ILE A 106 8.37 9.78 1.84
CA ILE A 106 9.09 10.35 0.72
C ILE A 106 8.53 11.74 0.42
N HIS A 107 9.38 12.75 0.52
CA HIS A 107 8.96 14.16 0.48
C HIS A 107 7.80 14.45 1.48
N GLN A 108 6.62 14.81 0.96
CA GLN A 108 5.41 15.11 1.74
C GLN A 108 4.40 13.96 1.77
N GLN A 109 4.75 12.80 1.18
CA GLN A 109 3.87 11.64 1.04
C GLN A 109 4.40 10.43 1.81
N HIS A 110 3.54 9.45 2.02
CA HIS A 110 3.92 8.13 2.54
C HIS A 110 3.80 7.10 1.43
N CYS A 111 4.80 6.23 1.32
CA CYS A 111 4.73 5.02 0.51
C CYS A 111 4.44 3.85 1.42
N LEU A 112 3.49 3.02 1.02
CA LEU A 112 3.15 1.75 1.65
C LEU A 112 3.68 0.65 0.74
N ASN A 113 4.43 -0.27 1.34
CA ASN A 113 4.82 -1.52 0.70
C ASN A 113 4.40 -2.67 1.61
N VAL A 114 4.25 -3.85 1.05
CA VAL A 114 3.93 -5.09 1.75
C VAL A 114 5.01 -6.11 1.42
N VAL A 115 5.65 -6.63 2.47
CA VAL A 115 6.73 -7.61 2.34
C VAL A 115 6.21 -8.89 1.70
N THR A 116 6.97 -9.45 0.77
CA THR A 116 6.71 -10.74 0.15
C THR A 116 7.85 -11.70 0.45
N GLU A 117 7.65 -12.98 0.11
CA GLU A 117 8.65 -14.03 0.30
C GLU A 117 9.02 -14.31 1.78
N PRO A 118 9.74 -15.41 2.07
CA PRO A 118 10.13 -15.74 3.44
C PRO A 118 11.05 -14.69 4.09
N PRO A 119 11.12 -14.67 5.43
CA PRO A 119 12.05 -13.81 6.16
C PRO A 119 13.48 -13.89 5.59
N SER A 120 14.21 -12.77 5.65
CA SER A 120 15.53 -12.56 5.03
C SER A 120 15.56 -12.42 3.50
N THR A 121 14.43 -12.54 2.81
CA THR A 121 14.27 -12.17 1.39
C THR A 121 13.50 -10.87 1.31
N PRO A 122 14.16 -9.69 1.34
CA PRO A 122 13.48 -8.40 1.50
C PRO A 122 12.88 -7.87 0.19
N SER A 123 12.06 -8.70 -0.45
CA SER A 123 11.21 -8.28 -1.56
C SER A 123 9.91 -7.68 -1.02
N ALA A 124 9.35 -6.75 -1.78
CA ALA A 124 8.10 -6.11 -1.41
C ALA A 124 7.37 -5.57 -2.64
N VAL A 125 6.08 -5.32 -2.45
CA VAL A 125 5.18 -4.68 -3.41
C VAL A 125 4.54 -3.44 -2.83
#